data_AF-A0A2N2IXN8-F1
#
_entry.id   AF-A0A2N2IXN8-F1
#
_cell.length_a   1.000
_cell.length_b   1.000
_cell.length_c   1.000
_cell.angle_alpha   90.00
_cell.angle_beta   90.00
_cell.angle_gamma   90.00
#
_symmetry.space_group_name_H-M   'P 1'
#
loop_
_entity.id
_entity.type
_entity.pdbx_description
1 polymer ?
#
loop_
_entity_poly.entity_id
_entity_poly.type
_entity_poly.pdbx_seq_one_letter_code
_entity_poly.pdbx_strand_id
1 'polypeptide(L)'
;MKTRALLRCLAVAFVTASSLAVSLLGCGPPEARAPNPMRPIDEGRAVKLIAQAMSAEGIQPAAPRTVSLSGATKVLLDVGAQGRQIGVVYLTASDLHELADNPLAKRPSVGSELIVRGGEGPDDGMHVVVLYASDYVYDDNVGEDREATAITAENKLDRDVRDFVIIARKNHWP
;
A
#
# COMPACT_ATOMS: atom_id res chain seq x y z
N MET A 1 100.51 -13.79 -8.72
CA MET A 1 99.71 -13.63 -9.96
C MET A 1 98.25 -13.41 -9.56
N LYS A 2 97.56 -12.52 -10.30
CA LYS A 2 96.10 -12.21 -10.34
C LYS A 2 95.21 -13.39 -9.88
N THR A 3 94.09 -13.19 -9.17
CA THR A 3 92.90 -12.42 -9.59
C THR A 3 91.96 -12.08 -8.42
N ARG A 4 91.15 -11.04 -8.61
CA ARG A 4 90.21 -10.41 -7.67
C ARG A 4 88.83 -11.10 -7.64
N ALA A 5 88.09 -10.82 -6.57
CA ALA A 5 86.74 -10.23 -6.56
C ALA A 5 85.54 -11.07 -6.06
N LEU A 6 84.90 -10.45 -5.06
CA LEU A 6 83.45 -10.31 -4.79
C LEU A 6 82.69 -11.55 -4.27
N LEU A 7 82.34 -11.58 -2.98
CA LEU A 7 81.23 -10.84 -2.35
C LEU A 7 79.86 -11.45 -2.73
N ARG A 8 79.25 -12.15 -1.78
CA ARG A 8 77.82 -12.05 -1.43
C ARG A 8 77.50 -12.97 -0.25
N CYS A 9 77.35 -12.36 0.92
CA CYS A 9 76.56 -12.92 2.02
C CYS A 9 75.11 -13.07 1.52
N LEU A 10 74.54 -14.26 1.65
CA LEU A 10 73.09 -14.39 1.72
C LEU A 10 72.75 -15.60 2.59
N ALA A 11 72.49 -15.33 3.87
CA ALA A 11 71.80 -16.21 4.77
C ALA A 11 70.29 -16.04 4.51
N VAL A 12 69.60 -17.12 4.12
CA VAL A 12 68.14 -17.20 4.02
C VAL A 12 67.77 -18.55 4.63
N ALA A 13 67.50 -18.60 5.93
CA ALA A 13 66.21 -18.38 6.59
C ALA A 13 65.26 -19.59 6.46
N PHE A 14 65.32 -20.40 7.53
CA PHE A 14 64.34 -21.31 8.12
C PHE A 14 63.03 -21.61 7.39
N VAL A 15 62.87 -22.91 7.13
CA VAL A 15 61.62 -23.65 6.90
C VAL A 15 60.70 -23.51 8.11
N THR A 16 59.52 -22.91 7.95
CA THR A 16 58.34 -23.15 8.81
C THR A 16 57.06 -23.07 7.98
N ALA A 17 56.46 -24.22 7.72
CA ALA A 17 55.15 -24.35 7.09
C ALA A 17 54.07 -24.19 8.16
N SER A 18 53.44 -23.02 8.22
CA SER A 18 52.22 -22.79 9.02
C SER A 18 51.01 -22.76 8.11
N SER A 19 50.27 -23.87 8.11
CA SER A 19 48.98 -24.02 7.44
C SER A 19 47.92 -23.19 8.17
N LEU A 20 47.61 -22.00 7.67
CA LEU A 20 46.52 -21.16 8.15
C LEU A 20 45.20 -21.67 7.53
N ALA A 21 44.49 -22.53 8.26
CA ALA A 21 43.13 -22.95 7.92
C ALA A 21 42.15 -21.82 8.28
N VAL A 22 41.70 -21.07 7.27
CA VAL A 22 40.65 -20.06 7.39
C VAL A 22 39.31 -20.79 7.56
N SER A 23 38.82 -20.86 8.78
CA SER A 23 37.45 -21.29 9.07
C SER A 23 36.50 -20.19 8.58
N LEU A 24 35.92 -20.41 7.39
CA LEU A 24 34.73 -19.70 6.93
C LEU A 24 33.60 -19.98 7.93
N LEU A 25 33.44 -19.13 8.94
CA LEU A 25 32.19 -19.02 9.67
C LEU A 25 31.16 -18.49 8.69
N GLY A 26 30.47 -19.43 8.04
CA GLY A 26 29.32 -19.14 7.19
C GLY A 26 28.25 -18.46 8.02
N CYS A 27 28.08 -17.16 7.82
CA CYS A 27 26.75 -16.57 7.86
C CYS A 27 25.98 -17.23 6.72
N GLY A 28 25.29 -18.34 7.01
CA GLY A 28 24.26 -18.83 6.11
C GLY A 28 23.25 -17.70 5.90
N PRO A 29 22.76 -17.47 4.67
CA PRO A 29 21.70 -16.51 4.45
C PRO A 29 20.51 -16.90 5.35
N PRO A 30 19.82 -15.92 5.96
CA PRO A 30 18.65 -16.21 6.76
C PRO A 30 17.70 -17.09 5.94
N GLU A 31 17.16 -18.12 6.60
CA GLU A 31 16.23 -19.06 5.98
C GLU A 31 15.10 -18.27 5.30
N ALA A 32 14.90 -18.52 4.00
CA ALA A 32 13.87 -17.83 3.23
C ALA A 32 12.50 -18.17 3.81
N ARG A 33 11.94 -17.25 4.60
CA ARG A 33 10.61 -17.38 5.17
C ARG A 33 9.57 -16.90 4.17
N ALA A 34 8.42 -17.58 4.18
CA ALA A 34 7.27 -17.12 3.41
C ALA A 34 6.77 -15.78 3.98
N PRO A 35 6.38 -14.81 3.12
CA PRO A 35 5.78 -13.55 3.58
C PRO A 35 4.54 -13.80 4.43
N ASN A 36 4.30 -12.92 5.41
CA ASN A 36 3.11 -12.98 6.23
C ASN A 36 1.84 -12.78 5.39
N PRO A 37 0.75 -13.49 5.68
CA PRO A 37 -0.49 -13.31 4.95
C PRO A 37 -1.05 -11.90 5.21
N MET A 38 -1.36 -11.21 4.12
CA MET A 38 -1.87 -9.84 4.16
C MET A 38 -3.39 -9.84 4.24
N ARG A 39 -3.94 -8.92 5.04
CA ARG A 39 -5.39 -8.74 5.23
C ARG A 39 -5.79 -7.29 4.98
N PRO A 40 -6.91 -7.04 4.29
CA PRO A 40 -7.43 -5.69 4.15
C PRO A 40 -7.97 -5.15 5.48
N ILE A 41 -8.07 -3.83 5.59
CA ILE A 41 -8.87 -3.18 6.63
C ILE A 41 -10.31 -3.71 6.55
N ASP A 42 -10.86 -4.07 7.70
CA ASP A 42 -12.26 -4.48 7.81
C ASP A 42 -13.18 -3.33 7.39
N GLU A 43 -14.24 -3.65 6.64
CA GLU A 43 -15.18 -2.66 6.08
C GLU A 43 -15.74 -1.74 7.18
N GLY A 44 -16.18 -2.29 8.31
CA GLY A 44 -16.72 -1.50 9.42
C GLY A 44 -15.69 -0.56 10.05
N ARG A 45 -14.40 -0.92 10.02
CA ARG A 45 -13.30 -0.04 10.43
C ARG A 45 -13.03 1.02 9.36
N ALA A 46 -13.02 0.64 8.08
CA ALA A 46 -12.81 1.56 6.97
C ALA A 46 -13.88 2.67 6.94
N VAL A 47 -15.16 2.33 7.04
CA VAL A 47 -16.28 3.29 7.08
C VAL A 47 -16.11 4.33 8.19
N LYS A 48 -15.71 3.89 9.39
CA LYS A 48 -15.45 4.80 10.53
C LYS A 48 -14.29 5.75 10.24
N LEU A 49 -13.19 5.24 9.69
CA LEU A 49 -12.02 6.06 9.35
C LEU A 49 -12.34 7.07 8.25
N ILE A 50 -13.08 6.64 7.21
CA ILE A 50 -13.52 7.52 6.12
C ILE A 50 -14.40 8.66 6.67
N ALA A 51 -15.39 8.34 7.51
CA ALA A 51 -16.25 9.36 8.12
C ALA A 51 -15.47 10.33 9.03
N GLN A 52 -14.49 9.83 9.78
CA GLN A 52 -13.60 10.65 10.60
C GLN A 52 -12.74 11.58 9.75
N ALA A 53 -12.12 11.07 8.68
CA ALA A 53 -11.31 11.85 7.75
C ALA A 53 -12.13 12.95 7.06
N MET A 54 -13.35 12.65 6.60
CA MET A 54 -14.26 13.66 6.04
C MET A 54 -14.62 14.73 7.07
N SER A 55 -14.94 14.33 8.30
CA SER A 55 -15.26 15.26 9.39
C SER A 55 -14.09 16.17 9.76
N ALA A 56 -12.87 15.64 9.76
CA ALA A 56 -11.64 16.41 10.02
C ALA A 56 -11.40 17.51 8.98
N GLU A 57 -11.87 17.30 7.75
CA GLU A 57 -11.84 18.30 6.67
C GLU A 57 -13.10 19.20 6.64
N GLY A 58 -13.93 19.15 7.68
CA GLY A 58 -15.13 19.97 7.84
C GLY A 58 -16.35 19.48 7.06
N ILE A 59 -16.32 18.25 6.55
CA ILE A 59 -17.43 17.65 5.80
C ILE A 59 -18.24 16.76 6.72
N GLN A 60 -19.53 17.08 6.89
CA GLN A 60 -20.43 16.27 7.69
C GLN A 60 -20.78 14.97 6.94
N PRO A 61 -20.45 13.77 7.48
CA PRO A 61 -20.76 12.51 6.83
C PRO A 61 -22.27 12.25 6.78
N ALA A 62 -22.72 11.66 5.67
CA ALA A 62 -24.08 11.18 5.45
C ALA A 62 -24.11 9.65 5.48
N ALA A 63 -25.29 9.10 5.78
CA ALA A 63 -25.52 7.66 5.86
C ALA A 63 -25.30 6.96 4.50
N PRO A 64 -24.99 5.66 4.50
CA PRO A 64 -24.84 4.90 3.28
C PRO A 64 -26.09 4.93 2.40
N ARG A 65 -25.90 4.98 1.08
CA ARG A 65 -27.00 4.91 0.10
C ARG A 65 -26.52 4.32 -1.20
N THR A 66 -27.42 3.73 -1.97
CA THR A 66 -27.08 3.24 -3.31
C THR A 66 -26.94 4.41 -4.30
N VAL A 67 -25.90 4.36 -5.13
CA VAL A 67 -25.61 5.33 -6.20
C VAL A 67 -25.31 4.61 -7.52
N SER A 68 -25.58 5.27 -8.64
CA SER A 68 -25.22 4.77 -9.98
C SER A 68 -23.93 5.43 -10.45
N LEU A 69 -22.85 4.67 -10.69
CA LEU A 69 -21.51 5.23 -11.04
C LEU A 69 -20.92 4.76 -12.38
N SER A 70 -21.46 3.68 -12.95
CA SER A 70 -20.97 3.15 -14.24
C SER A 70 -22.08 2.37 -14.93
N GLY A 71 -22.71 2.99 -15.92
CA GLY A 71 -23.88 2.45 -16.60
C GLY A 71 -25.04 2.18 -15.64
N ALA A 72 -25.75 1.08 -15.87
CA ALA A 72 -26.86 0.64 -15.02
C ALA A 72 -26.42 0.08 -13.64
N THR A 73 -25.13 0.11 -13.32
CA THR A 73 -24.60 -0.54 -12.12
C THR A 73 -24.70 0.36 -10.91
N LYS A 74 -25.32 -0.20 -9.88
CA LYS A 74 -25.56 0.42 -8.60
C LYS A 74 -24.56 -0.10 -7.59
N VAL A 75 -23.90 0.80 -6.87
CA VAL A 75 -22.98 0.46 -5.78
C VAL A 75 -23.44 1.12 -4.50
N LEU A 76 -23.04 0.55 -3.37
CA LEU A 76 -23.24 1.19 -2.07
C LEU A 76 -22.22 2.32 -1.92
N LEU A 77 -22.69 3.55 -1.77
CA LEU A 77 -21.89 4.65 -1.27
C LEU A 77 -21.78 4.50 0.24
N ASP A 78 -20.61 4.11 0.74
CA ASP A 78 -20.39 3.86 2.16
C ASP A 78 -20.47 5.13 3.00
N VAL A 79 -19.89 6.22 2.49
CA VAL A 79 -19.91 7.52 3.17
C VAL A 79 -20.18 8.62 2.16
N GLY A 80 -21.34 9.27 2.29
CA GLY A 80 -21.66 10.49 1.55
C GLY A 80 -21.27 11.76 2.33
N ALA A 81 -21.33 12.90 1.66
CA ALA A 81 -21.23 14.21 2.30
C ALA A 81 -22.62 14.88 2.40
N GLN A 82 -23.02 15.35 3.58
CA GLN A 82 -24.28 16.08 3.72
C GLN A 82 -24.22 17.41 2.97
N GLY A 83 -25.25 17.69 2.16
CA GLY A 83 -25.35 18.94 1.40
C GLY A 83 -24.34 19.10 0.27
N ARG A 84 -23.60 18.04 -0.08
CA ARG A 84 -22.61 18.02 -1.17
C ARG A 84 -22.79 16.79 -2.04
N GLN A 85 -22.44 16.89 -3.32
CA GLN A 85 -22.51 15.75 -4.25
C GLN A 85 -21.17 15.04 -4.33
N ILE A 86 -20.57 14.73 -3.18
CA ILE A 86 -19.35 13.94 -3.09
C ILE A 86 -19.50 12.76 -2.14
N GLY A 87 -18.71 11.71 -2.33
CA GLY A 87 -18.64 10.63 -1.36
C GLY A 87 -17.58 9.58 -1.69
N VAL A 88 -17.58 8.52 -0.90
CA VAL A 88 -16.56 7.47 -0.90
C VAL A 88 -17.24 6.11 -0.99
N VAL A 89 -16.71 5.25 -1.87
CA VAL A 89 -17.03 3.82 -1.96
C VAL A 89 -15.79 3.03 -1.58
N TYR A 90 -15.94 2.05 -0.70
CA TYR A 90 -14.90 1.13 -0.26
C TYR A 90 -15.24 -0.28 -0.76
N LEU A 91 -14.59 -0.71 -1.85
CA LEU A 91 -14.87 -2.00 -2.48
C LEU A 91 -14.07 -3.14 -1.85
N THR A 92 -14.78 -4.06 -1.21
CA THR A 92 -14.23 -5.32 -0.67
C THR A 92 -14.10 -6.37 -1.77
N ALA A 93 -13.42 -7.49 -1.46
CA ALA A 93 -13.34 -8.63 -2.37
C ALA A 93 -14.73 -9.21 -2.72
N SER A 94 -15.69 -9.15 -1.78
CA SER A 94 -17.07 -9.57 -2.02
C SER A 94 -17.77 -8.63 -2.99
N ASP A 95 -17.63 -7.30 -2.84
CA ASP A 95 -18.24 -6.33 -3.75
C ASP A 95 -17.70 -6.49 -5.17
N LEU A 96 -16.38 -6.70 -5.31
CA LEU A 96 -15.76 -6.95 -6.61
C LEU A 96 -16.28 -8.24 -7.25
N HIS A 97 -16.57 -9.28 -6.45
CA HIS A 97 -17.17 -10.51 -6.94
C HIS A 97 -18.60 -10.28 -7.46
N GLU A 98 -19.41 -9.51 -6.73
CA GLU A 98 -20.77 -9.15 -7.13
C GLU A 98 -20.81 -8.25 -8.38
N LEU A 99 -19.82 -7.36 -8.52
CA LEU A 99 -19.67 -6.51 -9.70
C LEU A 99 -19.27 -7.28 -10.97
N ALA A 100 -18.72 -8.48 -10.84
CA ALA A 100 -18.35 -9.38 -11.93
C ALA A 100 -17.59 -8.67 -13.07
N ASP A 101 -18.18 -8.55 -14.26
CA ASP A 101 -17.55 -7.96 -15.44
C ASP A 101 -17.60 -6.42 -15.49
N ASN A 102 -18.18 -5.77 -14.47
CA ASN A 102 -18.30 -4.32 -14.43
C ASN A 102 -16.90 -3.65 -14.47
N PRO A 103 -16.74 -2.50 -15.15
CA PRO A 103 -15.48 -1.76 -15.15
C PRO A 103 -14.94 -1.39 -13.76
N LEU A 104 -15.81 -1.22 -12.75
CA LEU A 104 -15.45 -1.00 -11.35
C LEU A 104 -14.87 -2.24 -10.67
N ALA A 105 -15.16 -3.46 -11.16
CA ALA A 105 -14.53 -4.67 -10.65
C ALA A 105 -13.04 -4.75 -11.05
N LYS A 106 -12.67 -4.05 -12.14
CA LYS A 106 -11.30 -4.02 -12.66
C LYS A 106 -10.60 -2.79 -12.13
N ARG A 107 -9.82 -2.96 -11.07
CA ARG A 107 -8.92 -1.92 -10.60
C ARG A 107 -7.99 -1.50 -11.76
N PRO A 108 -8.03 -0.23 -12.21
CA PRO A 108 -7.12 0.27 -13.22
C PRO A 108 -5.66 0.09 -12.76
N SER A 109 -4.78 -0.37 -13.64
CA SER A 109 -3.35 -0.56 -13.35
C SER A 109 -2.56 0.75 -13.23
N VAL A 110 -3.25 1.91 -13.21
CA VAL A 110 -2.64 3.24 -13.25
C VAL A 110 -2.45 3.78 -11.84
N GLY A 111 -1.21 3.65 -11.36
CA GLY A 111 -0.61 4.50 -10.32
C GLY A 111 -1.27 4.51 -8.94
N SER A 112 -0.67 5.26 -8.03
CA SER A 112 -1.23 5.58 -6.70
C SER A 112 -2.28 6.70 -6.78
N GLU A 113 -2.93 6.88 -7.93
CA GLU A 113 -3.88 7.97 -8.14
C GLU A 113 -5.28 7.59 -7.64
N LEU A 114 -5.97 8.55 -7.03
CA LEU A 114 -7.33 8.34 -6.55
C LEU A 114 -8.30 8.21 -7.73
N ILE A 115 -9.06 7.12 -7.74
CA ILE A 115 -10.00 6.83 -8.80
C ILE A 115 -11.32 7.52 -8.48
N VAL A 116 -11.58 8.65 -9.13
CA VAL A 116 -12.86 9.36 -9.01
C VAL A 116 -13.77 8.98 -10.19
N ARG A 117 -15.05 8.75 -9.88
CA ARG A 117 -16.12 8.45 -10.83
C ARG A 117 -17.24 9.46 -10.70
N GLY A 118 -17.82 9.83 -11.83
CA GLY A 118 -19.04 10.62 -11.86
C GLY A 118 -20.24 9.72 -11.57
N GLY A 119 -21.24 10.24 -10.88
CA GLY A 119 -22.55 9.61 -10.82
C GLY A 119 -23.28 9.73 -12.15
N GLU A 120 -24.19 8.81 -12.41
CA GLU A 120 -24.99 8.75 -13.64
C GLU A 120 -26.49 8.78 -13.30
N GLY A 121 -27.30 9.25 -14.25
CA GLY A 121 -28.75 9.26 -14.12
C GLY A 121 -29.22 10.15 -12.95
N PRO A 122 -29.96 9.62 -11.96
CA PRO A 122 -30.40 10.41 -10.80
C PRO A 122 -29.25 10.93 -9.91
N ASP A 123 -28.06 10.34 -10.03
CA ASP A 123 -26.85 10.74 -9.30
C ASP A 123 -25.91 11.60 -10.17
N ASP A 124 -26.38 12.11 -11.32
CA ASP A 124 -25.59 13.00 -12.17
C ASP A 124 -25.04 14.22 -11.40
N GLY A 125 -23.80 14.58 -11.70
CA GLY A 125 -23.04 15.61 -10.97
C GLY A 125 -22.42 15.14 -9.64
N MET A 126 -22.66 13.90 -9.21
CA MET A 126 -21.97 13.34 -8.05
C MET A 126 -20.52 12.96 -8.40
N HIS A 127 -19.60 13.19 -7.47
CA HIS A 127 -18.21 12.76 -7.57
C HIS A 127 -17.87 11.78 -6.46
N VAL A 128 -17.54 10.55 -6.83
CA VAL A 128 -17.29 9.46 -5.88
C VAL A 128 -15.90 8.92 -6.05
N VAL A 129 -15.11 8.93 -4.98
CA VAL A 129 -13.82 8.22 -4.97
C VAL A 129 -14.05 6.75 -4.64
N VAL A 130 -13.43 5.88 -5.45
CA VAL A 130 -13.49 4.43 -5.30
C VAL A 130 -12.18 3.94 -4.70
N LEU A 131 -12.27 3.37 -3.51
CA LEU A 131 -11.14 2.87 -2.73
C LEU A 131 -11.23 1.34 -2.68
N TYR A 132 -10.22 0.65 -3.19
CA TYR A 132 -10.20 -0.82 -3.21
C TYR A 132 -9.59 -1.34 -1.92
N ALA A 133 -10.25 -2.27 -1.25
CA ALA A 133 -9.76 -2.85 0.02
C ALA A 133 -8.37 -3.48 -0.12
N SER A 134 -8.04 -4.02 -1.32
CA SER A 134 -6.72 -4.54 -1.67
C SER A 134 -5.57 -3.54 -1.52
N ASP A 135 -5.88 -2.24 -1.44
CA ASP A 135 -4.89 -1.16 -1.40
C ASP A 135 -4.58 -0.72 0.03
N TYR A 136 -5.29 -1.28 0.99
CA TYR A 136 -5.23 -0.95 2.42
C TYR A 136 -5.07 -2.25 3.20
N VAL A 137 -3.95 -2.92 2.97
CA VAL A 137 -3.64 -4.22 3.56
C VAL A 137 -2.54 -4.10 4.62
N TYR A 138 -2.60 -4.99 5.60
CA TYR A 138 -1.60 -5.15 6.65
C TYR A 138 -1.35 -6.62 6.93
N ASP A 139 -0.20 -6.92 7.50
CA ASP A 139 0.21 -8.25 7.98
C ASP A 139 -0.64 -8.64 9.20
N ASP A 140 -1.12 -9.89 9.26
CA ASP A 140 -1.95 -10.41 10.36
C ASP A 140 -1.25 -10.54 11.72
N ASN A 141 -0.02 -10.03 11.83
CA ASN A 141 0.89 -10.00 12.96
C ASN A 141 1.37 -11.39 13.40
N VAL A 142 1.48 -12.33 12.47
CA VAL A 142 2.07 -13.65 12.74
C VAL A 142 3.60 -13.54 12.74
N GLY A 143 4.20 -13.58 13.93
CA GLY A 143 5.67 -13.52 14.12
C GLY A 143 6.15 -12.21 14.76
N GLU A 144 7.48 -12.06 14.92
CA GLU A 144 8.10 -10.86 15.52
C GLU A 144 8.40 -9.75 14.51
N ASP A 145 8.48 -10.09 13.21
CA ASP A 145 8.74 -9.13 12.13
C ASP A 145 7.44 -8.50 11.64
N ARG A 146 7.45 -7.17 11.45
CA ARG A 146 6.29 -6.39 10.99
C ARG A 146 6.63 -5.71 9.67
N GLU A 147 6.24 -6.32 8.55
CA GLU A 147 6.50 -5.73 7.23
C GLU A 147 5.48 -4.62 6.89
N ALA A 148 4.22 -4.79 7.31
CA ALA A 148 3.15 -3.82 7.07
C ALA A 148 2.14 -3.78 8.24
N THR A 149 2.05 -2.67 8.97
CA THR A 149 1.16 -2.57 10.14
C THR A 149 -0.23 -2.07 9.80
N ALA A 150 -1.22 -2.44 10.61
CA ALA A 150 -2.58 -1.90 10.51
C ALA A 150 -2.58 -0.35 10.57
N ILE A 151 -1.75 0.24 11.44
CA ILE A 151 -1.61 1.71 11.55
C ILE A 151 -1.18 2.32 10.22
N THR A 152 -0.24 1.70 9.50
CA THR A 152 0.20 2.18 8.18
C THR A 152 -0.92 2.15 7.16
N ALA A 153 -1.68 1.05 7.11
CA ALA A 153 -2.82 0.91 6.20
C ALA A 153 -3.92 1.94 6.52
N GLU A 154 -4.26 2.12 7.81
CA GLU A 154 -5.27 3.08 8.26
C GLU A 154 -4.84 4.53 7.96
N ASN A 155 -3.57 4.88 8.20
CA ASN A 155 -3.03 6.20 7.87
C ASN A 155 -3.01 6.47 6.37
N LYS A 156 -2.82 5.43 5.54
CA LYS A 156 -2.95 5.56 4.08
C LYS A 156 -4.41 5.82 3.70
N LEU A 157 -5.36 5.10 4.29
CA LEU A 157 -6.79 5.33 4.05
C LEU A 157 -7.22 6.76 4.44
N ASP A 158 -6.82 7.23 5.63
CA ASP A 158 -7.06 8.61 6.07
C ASP A 158 -6.53 9.63 5.06
N ARG A 159 -5.26 9.48 4.65
CA ARG A 159 -4.62 10.36 3.68
C ARG A 159 -5.37 10.40 2.35
N ASP A 160 -5.68 9.24 1.78
CA ASP A 160 -6.34 9.12 0.48
C ASP A 160 -7.74 9.80 0.50
N VAL A 161 -8.48 9.66 1.60
CA VAL A 161 -9.78 10.34 1.78
C VAL A 161 -9.61 11.85 1.89
N ARG A 162 -8.62 12.33 2.65
CA ARG A 162 -8.36 13.77 2.80
C ARG A 162 -7.89 14.40 1.48
N ASP A 163 -7.03 13.70 0.75
CA ASP A 163 -6.58 14.11 -0.57
C ASP A 163 -7.76 14.22 -1.55
N PHE A 164 -8.72 13.29 -1.51
CA PHE A 164 -9.97 13.41 -2.26
C PHE A 164 -10.76 14.67 -1.89
N VAL A 165 -10.92 14.99 -0.61
CA VAL A 165 -11.64 16.20 -0.17
C VAL A 165 -10.91 17.48 -0.63
N ILE A 166 -9.58 17.49 -0.59
CA ILE A 166 -8.76 18.59 -1.09
C ILE A 166 -8.94 18.76 -2.61
N ILE A 167 -8.92 17.66 -3.36
CA ILE A 167 -9.19 17.67 -4.81
C ILE A 167 -10.59 18.20 -5.10
N ALA A 168 -11.60 17.74 -4.35
CA ALA A 168 -12.98 18.20 -4.51
C ALA A 168 -13.11 19.71 -4.26
N ARG A 169 -12.42 20.25 -3.23
CA ARG A 169 -12.39 21.69 -2.95
C ARG A 169 -11.70 22.47 -4.06
N LYS A 170 -10.54 21.98 -4.53
CA LYS A 170 -9.76 22.61 -5.61
C LYS A 170 -10.56 22.68 -6.92
N ASN A 171 -11.34 21.64 -7.23
CA ASN A 171 -12.17 21.56 -8.42
C ASN A 171 -13.56 22.19 -8.26
N HIS A 172 -13.88 22.75 -7.09
CA HIS A 172 -15.19 23.35 -6.78
C HIS A 172 -16.36 22.39 -7.03
N TRP A 173 -16.16 21.11 -6.71
CA TRP A 173 -17.26 20.15 -6.79
C TRP A 173 -18.33 20.46 -5.74
N PRO A 174 -19.62 20.43 -6.13
CA PRO A 174 -20.73 20.80 -5.28
C PRO A 174 -20.76 20.00 -3.97
#